data_AF-A0A5B7WRU7-F1
#
_entry.id   AF-A0A5B7WRU7-F1
#
_cell.length_a   1.000
_cell.length_b   1.000
_cell.length_c   1.000
_cell.angle_alpha   90.00
_cell.angle_beta   90.00
_cell.angle_gamma   90.00
#
_symmetry.space_group_name_H-M   'P 1'
#
loop_
_entity.id
_entity.type
_entity.pdbx_description
1 polymer ?
#
loop_
_entity_poly.entity_id
_entity_poly.type
_entity_poly.pdbx_seq_one_letter_code
_entity_poly.pdbx_strand_id
1 'polypeptide(L)'
;MKALFDLDFRRFVTPTIIKIVYILIMVMLGIGYLVAVFTSFQASTGFGIFTLLILGPLFVLLYLVLARASLESLLAAIRTAENTAELVRLAGGHAPGTDPQFPAGPQSPAGPSAPTNPQMPNTPQPGSGPAAPTNPYQQ
;
A
#
# COMPACT_ATOMS: atom_id res chain seq x y z
N MET A 1 -26.52 2.35 1.18
CA MET A 1 -26.55 1.55 -0.07
C MET A 1 -25.97 2.29 -1.29
N LYS A 2 -25.19 3.37 -1.12
CA LYS A 2 -24.62 4.18 -2.23
C LYS A 2 -23.13 3.99 -2.47
N ALA A 3 -22.39 3.50 -1.48
CA ALA A 3 -20.93 3.32 -1.54
C ALA A 3 -20.46 2.04 -2.25
N LEU A 4 -21.38 1.13 -2.59
CA LEU A 4 -21.05 -0.12 -3.29
C LEU A 4 -21.01 0.04 -4.83
N PHE A 5 -21.48 1.18 -5.35
CA PHE A 5 -21.45 1.51 -6.78
C PHE A 5 -20.60 2.77 -7.06
N ASP A 6 -19.68 3.11 -6.16
CA ASP A 6 -18.74 4.19 -6.37
C ASP A 6 -17.55 3.65 -7.18
N LEU A 7 -17.59 3.81 -8.49
CA LEU A 7 -16.50 3.47 -9.43
C LEU A 7 -15.36 4.50 -9.39
N ASP A 8 -15.42 5.46 -8.47
CA ASP A 8 -14.37 6.41 -8.18
C ASP A 8 -13.37 5.77 -7.21
N PHE A 9 -12.29 5.21 -7.77
CA PHE A 9 -11.18 4.57 -7.03
C PHE A 9 -10.37 5.56 -6.16
N ARG A 10 -10.96 6.67 -5.69
CA ARG A 10 -10.30 7.71 -4.89
C ARG A 10 -10.26 7.43 -3.40
N ARG A 11 -11.02 6.46 -2.90
CA ARG A 11 -11.04 6.10 -1.47
C ARG A 11 -10.72 4.61 -1.34
N PHE A 12 -9.59 4.29 -0.72
CA PHE A 12 -9.20 2.93 -0.38
C PHE A 12 -10.15 2.35 0.70
N VAL A 13 -11.38 2.01 0.32
CA VAL A 13 -12.33 1.19 1.12
C VAL A 13 -11.98 -0.31 1.00
N THR A 14 -10.86 -0.60 0.36
CA THR A 14 -10.35 -1.93 0.01
C THR A 14 -10.23 -2.89 1.21
N PRO A 15 -9.65 -2.53 2.38
CA PRO A 15 -9.46 -3.51 3.46
C PRO A 15 -10.78 -3.99 4.11
N THR A 16 -11.81 -3.16 4.14
CA THR A 16 -13.11 -3.52 4.73
C THR A 16 -13.98 -4.33 3.76
N ILE A 17 -13.94 -4.00 2.47
CA ILE A 17 -14.76 -4.65 1.44
C ILE A 17 -14.26 -6.06 1.10
N ILE A 18 -12.95 -6.33 1.23
CA ILE A 18 -12.34 -7.65 0.96
C ILE A 18 -13.09 -8.81 1.62
N LYS A 19 -13.51 -8.67 2.89
CA LYS A 19 -14.26 -9.72 3.59
C LYS A 19 -15.62 -10.01 2.94
N ILE A 20 -16.33 -8.96 2.55
CA ILE A 20 -17.63 -9.06 1.88
C ILE A 20 -17.46 -9.70 0.51
N VAL A 21 -16.43 -9.30 -0.24
CA VAL A 21 -16.09 -9.87 -1.55
C VAL A 21 -15.77 -11.36 -1.43
N TYR A 22 -15.00 -11.78 -0.42
CA TYR A 22 -14.73 -13.21 -0.20
C TYR A 22 -16.02 -14.01 0.02
N ILE A 23 -16.92 -13.50 0.87
CA ILE A 23 -18.21 -14.16 1.14
C ILE A 23 -19.05 -14.22 -0.13
N LEU A 24 -19.11 -13.15 -0.91
CA LEU A 24 -19.84 -13.13 -2.18
C LEU A 24 -19.27 -14.13 -3.19
N ILE A 25 -17.94 -14.21 -3.33
CA ILE A 25 -17.27 -15.19 -4.18
C ILE A 25 -17.61 -16.61 -3.71
N MET A 26 -17.51 -16.89 -2.41
CA MET A 26 -17.82 -18.20 -1.85
C MET A 26 -19.27 -18.61 -2.14
N VAL A 27 -20.23 -17.69 -1.95
CA VAL A 27 -21.65 -17.95 -2.24
C VAL A 27 -21.88 -18.15 -3.73
N MET A 28 -21.29 -17.32 -4.60
CA MET A 28 -21.35 -17.48 -6.06
C MET A 28 -20.79 -18.82 -6.52
N LEU A 29 -19.67 -19.27 -5.96
CA LEU A 29 -19.08 -20.58 -6.24
C LEU A 29 -19.98 -21.72 -5.76
N GLY A 30 -20.59 -21.60 -4.59
CA GLY A 30 -21.55 -22.59 -4.08
C GLY A 30 -22.78 -22.73 -4.99
N ILE A 31 -23.38 -21.59 -5.38
CA ILE A 31 -24.53 -21.58 -6.30
C ILE A 31 -24.12 -22.10 -7.68
N GLY A 32 -23.00 -21.61 -8.21
CA GLY A 32 -22.47 -22.04 -9.51
C GLY A 32 -22.17 -23.53 -9.55
N TYR A 33 -21.66 -24.11 -8.45
CA TYR A 33 -21.46 -25.54 -8.32
C TYR A 33 -22.77 -26.32 -8.39
N LEU A 34 -23.82 -25.88 -7.67
CA LEU A 34 -25.13 -26.54 -7.75
C LEU A 34 -25.70 -26.50 -9.17
N VAL A 35 -25.66 -25.34 -9.83
CA VAL A 35 -26.10 -25.19 -11.22
C VAL A 35 -25.32 -26.12 -12.15
N ALA A 36 -23.99 -26.15 -12.02
CA ALA A 36 -23.13 -27.01 -12.82
C ALA A 36 -23.51 -28.49 -12.65
N VAL A 37 -23.70 -28.95 -11.42
CA VAL A 37 -24.15 -30.31 -11.12
C VAL A 37 -25.49 -30.61 -11.79
N PHE A 38 -26.48 -29.74 -11.64
CA PHE A 38 -27.79 -29.92 -12.30
C PHE A 38 -27.66 -30.03 -13.81
N THR A 39 -26.88 -29.16 -14.44
CA THR A 39 -26.65 -29.21 -15.89
C THR A 39 -25.90 -30.47 -16.33
N SER A 40 -24.96 -30.97 -15.52
CA SER A 40 -24.22 -32.20 -15.82
C SER A 40 -25.12 -33.44 -15.78
N PHE A 41 -26.07 -33.51 -14.85
CA PHE A 41 -27.05 -34.60 -14.79
C PHE A 41 -28.03 -34.60 -15.98
N GLN A 42 -28.36 -33.43 -16.53
CA GLN A 42 -29.17 -33.33 -17.75
C GLN A 42 -28.44 -33.85 -18.98
N ALA A 43 -27.10 -33.77 -19.01
CA ALA A 43 -26.29 -34.31 -20.10
C ALA A 43 -26.14 -35.84 -20.00
N SER A 44 -25.73 -36.37 -18.84
CA SER A 44 -25.75 -37.81 -18.57
C SER A 44 -25.56 -38.12 -17.08
N THR A 45 -26.11 -39.23 -16.61
CA THR A 45 -25.96 -39.68 -15.21
C THR A 45 -24.50 -39.88 -14.81
N GLY A 46 -23.68 -40.48 -15.69
CA GLY A 46 -22.27 -40.72 -15.41
C GLY A 46 -21.46 -39.42 -15.29
N PHE A 47 -21.71 -38.46 -16.19
CA PHE A 47 -21.06 -37.15 -16.13
C PHE A 47 -21.52 -36.31 -14.93
N GLY A 48 -22.80 -36.42 -14.55
CA GLY A 48 -23.34 -35.82 -13.32
C GLY A 48 -22.63 -36.31 -12.06
N ILE A 49 -22.47 -37.63 -11.91
CA ILE A 49 -21.74 -38.23 -10.77
C ILE A 49 -20.27 -37.80 -10.76
N PHE A 50 -19.60 -37.85 -11.92
CA PHE A 50 -18.21 -37.39 -12.03
C PHE A 50 -18.05 -35.91 -11.64
N THR A 51 -18.99 -35.07 -12.07
CA THR A 51 -18.97 -33.63 -11.74
C THR A 51 -19.20 -33.39 -10.26
N LEU A 52 -20.15 -34.10 -9.65
CA LEU A 52 -20.49 -33.94 -8.23
C LEU A 52 -19.37 -34.43 -7.29
N LEU A 53 -18.70 -35.52 -7.65
CA LEU A 53 -17.75 -36.18 -6.73
C LEU A 53 -16.30 -35.70 -6.91
N ILE A 54 -15.91 -35.35 -8.14
CA ILE A 54 -14.51 -35.07 -8.48
C ILE A 54 -14.38 -33.65 -9.00
N LEU A 55 -15.00 -33.35 -10.15
CA LEU A 55 -14.72 -32.11 -10.87
C LEU A 55 -15.15 -30.87 -10.07
N GLY A 56 -16.33 -30.90 -9.48
CA GLY A 56 -16.92 -29.77 -8.77
C GLY A 56 -16.22 -29.44 -7.46
N PRO A 57 -16.01 -30.39 -6.53
CA PRO A 57 -15.22 -30.15 -5.33
C PRO A 57 -13.80 -29.66 -5.65
N LEU A 58 -13.15 -30.26 -6.66
CA LEU A 58 -11.82 -29.83 -7.10
C LEU A 58 -11.82 -28.40 -7.64
N PHE A 59 -12.81 -28.06 -8.47
CA PHE A 59 -12.97 -26.73 -9.05
C PHE A 59 -13.24 -25.67 -7.98
N VAL A 60 -14.19 -25.93 -7.08
CA VAL A 60 -14.56 -25.02 -5.99
C VAL A 60 -13.36 -24.80 -5.06
N LEU A 61 -12.67 -25.87 -4.68
CA LEU A 61 -11.50 -25.78 -3.78
C LEU A 61 -10.37 -24.98 -4.42
N LEU A 62 -10.04 -25.25 -5.69
CA LEU A 62 -9.01 -24.51 -6.43
C LEU A 62 -9.35 -23.02 -6.50
N TYR A 63 -10.58 -22.66 -6.88
CA TYR A 63 -11.00 -21.26 -6.96
C TYR A 63 -11.04 -20.59 -5.58
N LEU A 64 -11.46 -21.28 -4.51
CA LEU A 64 -11.41 -20.73 -3.15
C LEU A 64 -9.98 -20.43 -2.71
N VAL A 65 -9.03 -21.32 -3.01
CA VAL A 65 -7.62 -21.12 -2.67
C VAL A 65 -7.04 -19.92 -3.43
N LEU A 66 -7.33 -19.80 -4.73
CA LEU A 66 -6.91 -18.65 -5.53
C LEU A 66 -7.56 -17.34 -5.06
N ALA A 67 -8.86 -17.37 -4.76
CA ALA A 67 -9.57 -16.23 -4.18
C ALA A 67 -8.96 -15.82 -2.83
N ARG A 68 -8.60 -16.79 -1.99
CA ARG A 68 -7.92 -16.51 -0.72
C ARG A 68 -6.54 -15.88 -0.95
N ALA A 69 -5.72 -16.47 -1.80
CA ALA A 69 -4.37 -15.97 -2.08
C ALA A 69 -4.40 -14.54 -2.67
N SER A 70 -5.33 -14.24 -3.58
CA SER A 70 -5.47 -12.91 -4.16
C SER A 70 -5.91 -11.86 -3.14
N LEU A 71 -6.86 -12.20 -2.25
CA LEU A 71 -7.29 -11.30 -1.18
C LEU A 71 -6.21 -11.11 -0.12
N GLU A 72 -5.45 -12.16 0.22
CA GLU A 72 -4.30 -12.08 1.12
C GLU A 72 -3.20 -11.19 0.54
N SER A 73 -2.89 -11.32 -0.75
CA SER A 73 -1.91 -10.47 -1.44
C SER A 73 -2.35 -9.00 -1.46
N LEU A 74 -3.62 -8.71 -1.77
CA LEU A 74 -4.17 -7.35 -1.77
C LEU A 74 -4.14 -6.73 -0.36
N LEU A 75 -4.52 -7.50 0.66
CA LEU A 75 -4.48 -7.03 2.05
C LEU A 75 -3.06 -6.79 2.54
N ALA A 76 -2.11 -7.66 2.16
CA ALA A 76 -0.70 -7.49 2.48
C ALA A 76 -0.15 -6.19 1.88
N ALA A 77 -0.43 -5.90 0.61
CA ALA A 77 0.00 -4.68 -0.04
C ALA A 77 -0.52 -3.40 0.65
N ILE A 78 -1.80 -3.39 1.06
CA ILE A 78 -2.39 -2.26 1.78
C ILE A 78 -1.74 -2.09 3.16
N ARG A 79 -1.58 -3.18 3.92
CA ARG A 79 -0.93 -3.13 5.24
C ARG A 79 0.51 -2.63 5.16
N THR A 80 1.25 -3.00 4.10
CA THR A 80 2.58 -2.46 3.85
C THR A 80 2.54 -0.94 3.63
N ALA A 81 1.60 -0.44 2.83
CA ALA A 81 1.45 1.00 2.60
C ALA A 81 1.10 1.78 3.87
N GLU A 82 0.20 1.25 4.71
CA GLU A 82 -0.17 1.84 6.00
C GLU A 82 1.04 1.91 6.95
N ASN A 83 1.81 0.82 7.06
CA ASN A 83 3.00 0.75 7.90
C ASN A 83 4.09 1.73 7.44
N THR A 84 4.31 1.89 6.13
CA THR A 84 5.27 2.86 5.60
C THR A 84 4.83 4.31 5.88
N ALA A 85 3.53 4.63 5.76
CA ALA A 85 3.01 5.95 6.08
C ALA A 85 3.19 6.30 7.57
N GLU A 86 2.98 5.32 8.46
CA GLU A 86 3.20 5.50 9.90
C GLU A 86 4.68 5.72 10.25
N LEU A 87 5.59 4.97 9.62
CA LEU A 87 7.04 5.15 9.80
C LEU A 87 7.50 6.56 9.38
N VAL A 88 6.99 7.11 8.27
CA VAL A 88 7.31 8.49 7.84
C VAL A 88 6.78 9.53 8.83
N ARG A 89 5.57 9.32 9.36
CA ARG A 89 4.98 10.19 10.38
C ARG A 89 5.80 10.19 11.68
N LEU A 90 6.26 9.01 12.12
CA LEU A 90 7.11 8.87 13.30
C LEU A 90 8.53 9.42 13.06
N ALA A 91 9.03 9.37 11.83
CA ALA A 91 10.32 9.93 11.43
C ALA A 91 10.31 11.47 11.25
N GLY A 92 9.19 12.15 11.51
CA GLY A 92 9.08 13.62 11.47
C GLY A 92 8.88 14.22 10.08
N GLY A 93 8.57 13.41 9.06
CA GLY A 93 8.28 13.87 7.70
C GLY A 93 6.83 14.38 7.58
N HIS A 94 6.67 15.64 7.16
CA HIS A 94 5.35 16.21 6.84
C HIS A 94 4.81 15.59 5.54
N ALA A 95 3.53 15.24 5.52
CA ALA A 95 2.88 14.67 4.34
C ALA A 95 2.78 15.70 3.20
N PRO A 96 3.07 15.34 1.93
CA PRO A 96 2.89 16.23 0.80
C PRO A 96 1.38 16.43 0.58
N GLY A 97 0.82 17.54 1.04
CA GLY A 97 -0.59 17.87 0.79
C GLY A 97 -1.28 18.78 1.79
N THR A 98 -0.65 19.18 2.88
CA THR A 98 -1.21 20.20 3.79
C THR A 98 -0.19 21.29 4.05
N ASP A 99 0.05 22.10 3.03
CA ASP A 99 0.49 23.49 3.24
C ASP A 99 -0.75 24.40 3.13
N PRO A 100 -1.50 24.67 4.21
CA PRO A 100 -2.31 25.88 4.24
C PRO A 100 -1.34 27.06 4.35
N GLN A 101 -1.15 27.71 3.20
CA GLN A 101 -0.65 29.07 3.05
C GLN A 101 0.76 29.31 3.59
N PHE A 102 1.73 29.47 2.69
CA PHE A 102 2.83 30.40 2.96
C PHE A 102 2.22 31.79 3.17
N PRO A 103 2.23 32.38 4.38
CA PRO A 103 1.96 33.81 4.50
C PRO A 103 3.19 34.52 3.93
N ALA A 104 2.99 35.52 3.08
CA ALA A 104 4.07 36.39 2.62
C ALA A 104 4.89 36.84 3.83
N GLY A 105 6.16 36.45 3.86
CA GLY A 105 7.01 36.63 5.04
C GLY A 105 7.14 38.11 5.42
N PRO A 106 6.98 38.48 6.69
CA PRO A 106 7.47 39.76 7.19
C PRO A 106 9.00 39.79 7.05
N GLN A 107 9.54 40.81 6.38
CA GLN A 107 10.98 41.06 6.37
C GLN A 107 11.48 41.21 7.80
N SER A 108 12.46 40.39 8.20
CA SER A 108 13.10 40.51 9.50
C SER A 108 13.84 41.86 9.61
N PRO A 109 13.73 42.60 10.73
CA PRO A 109 14.38 43.89 10.91
C PRO A 109 15.91 43.78 10.83
N ALA A 110 16.55 44.78 10.22
CA ALA A 110 18.00 44.89 10.14
C ALA A 110 18.63 44.89 11.55
N GLY A 111 19.47 43.89 11.83
CA GLY A 111 20.25 43.83 13.06
C GLY A 111 21.31 44.95 13.13
N PRO A 112 21.85 45.25 14.33
CA PRO A 112 22.78 46.36 14.52
C PRO A 112 24.06 46.17 13.68
N SER A 113 24.48 47.22 12.98
CA SER A 113 25.70 47.24 12.17
C SER A 113 26.94 46.95 13.02
N ALA A 114 27.73 45.95 12.61
CA ALA A 114 29.01 45.64 13.22
C ALA A 114 30.01 46.81 13.06
N PRO A 115 30.87 47.11 14.06
CA PRO A 115 31.91 48.11 13.93
C PRO A 115 33.01 47.62 12.97
N THR A 116 33.39 48.49 12.04
CA THR A 116 34.49 48.27 11.08
C THR A 116 35.84 48.27 11.80
N ASN A 117 36.53 47.12 11.84
CA ASN A 117 37.91 47.05 12.34
C ASN A 117 38.91 47.04 11.16
N PRO A 118 39.94 47.92 11.12
CA PRO A 118 40.85 48.02 9.97
C PRO A 118 41.87 46.87 9.90
N GLN A 119 41.79 46.12 8.79
CA GLN A 119 42.80 45.36 8.04
C GLN A 119 44.23 45.04 8.60
N MET A 120 44.58 43.72 8.53
CA MET A 120 45.88 43.01 8.33
C MET A 120 46.81 42.71 9.54
N PRO A 121 47.70 41.66 9.55
CA PRO A 121 48.17 40.75 8.47
C PRO A 121 48.32 39.22 8.81
N ASN A 122 48.58 38.39 7.78
CA ASN A 122 48.71 36.90 7.69
C ASN A 122 49.61 36.17 8.73
N THR A 123 49.25 34.92 9.11
CA THR A 123 50.16 33.75 9.37
C THR A 123 49.36 32.42 9.68
N PRO A 124 49.96 31.21 9.61
CA PRO A 124 49.34 29.98 9.07
C PRO A 124 48.68 28.99 10.06
N GLN A 125 47.87 28.09 9.48
CA GLN A 125 47.09 26.99 10.06
C GLN A 125 47.88 25.90 10.83
N PRO A 126 47.37 25.43 11.98
CA PRO A 126 47.39 24.00 12.36
C PRO A 126 46.00 23.58 12.91
N GLY A 127 45.30 22.55 12.46
CA GLY A 127 45.68 21.14 12.35
C GLY A 127 44.50 20.27 12.87
N SER A 128 44.24 19.17 12.17
CA SER A 128 43.54 17.93 12.60
C SER A 128 42.15 18.01 13.28
N GLY A 129 41.10 17.83 12.47
CA GLY A 129 39.86 17.15 12.89
C GLY A 129 39.74 15.80 12.14
N PRO A 130 39.19 14.72 12.73
CA PRO A 130 39.28 13.36 12.17
C PRO A 130 38.63 13.19 10.79
N ALA A 131 39.27 12.36 9.95
CA ALA A 131 38.79 11.99 8.62
C ALA A 131 37.41 11.33 8.67
N ALA A 132 36.54 11.72 7.73
CA ALA A 132 35.27 11.06 7.50
C ALA A 132 35.47 9.60 7.08
N PRO A 133 34.65 8.64 7.56
CA PRO A 133 34.79 7.23 7.19
C PRO A 133 34.48 7.00 5.70
N THR A 134 35.31 6.20 5.05
CA THR A 134 35.22 5.79 3.64
C THR A 134 33.98 4.91 3.41
N ASN A 135 33.23 5.22 2.34
CA ASN A 135 31.99 4.53 1.97
C ASN A 135 32.30 3.26 1.15
N PRO A 136 31.96 2.04 1.65
CA PRO A 136 32.37 0.77 1.03
C PRO A 136 31.55 0.35 -0.21
N TYR A 137 30.61 1.17 -0.70
CA TYR A 137 29.75 0.84 -1.84
C TYR A 137 30.16 1.50 -3.17
N GLN A 138 31.37 2.04 -3.28
CA GLN A 138 31.91 2.57 -4.54
C GLN A 138 32.94 1.62 -5.17
N GLN A 139 32.48 0.46 -5.66
CA GLN A 139 33.15 -0.29 -6.74
C GLN A 139 32.09 -0.91 -7.65
#